data_AF-A0A3N6D9K7-F1
#
_entry.id   AF-A0A3N6D9K7-F1
#
_cell.length_a   1.000
_cell.length_b   1.000
_cell.length_c   1.000
_cell.angle_alpha   90.00
_cell.angle_beta   90.00
_cell.angle_gamma   90.00
#
_symmetry.space_group_name_H-M   'P 1'
#
loop_
_entity.id
_entity.type
_entity.pdbx_description
1 polymer ?
#
loop_
_entity_poly.entity_id
_entity_poly.type
_entity_poly.pdbx_seq_one_letter_code
_entity_poly.pdbx_strand_id
1 'polypeptide(L)'
;MGARDSGADDDRMGPRDEITGRRYEYGPWQMVIQADSVFFRTLVHVVRGEMYLPVVTDLRYDKSAPYSVCMIFNSDTGMAARWEFGRELLRSGQREISGVGDVQVWPSSNVDSGEVMISLRSGPEMALVAIAGEIVDAFLDQAASVVAVGEEADVFGIEEALSQLLGEK
;
A
#
# COMPACT_ATOMS: atom_id res chain seq x y z
N MET A 1 -40.07 -39.07 10.34
CA MET A 1 -39.19 -39.09 11.53
C MET A 1 -37.82 -39.55 11.04
N GLY A 2 -36.75 -38.76 11.00
CA GLY A 2 -36.53 -37.41 11.49
C GLY A 2 -35.80 -36.53 10.47
N ALA A 3 -35.70 -35.27 10.83
CA ALA A 3 -35.26 -34.14 10.05
C ALA A 3 -33.80 -34.22 9.56
N ARG A 4 -33.57 -33.71 8.36
CA ARG A 4 -32.35 -33.00 7.99
C ARG A 4 -32.80 -31.74 7.27
N ASP A 5 -32.67 -30.60 7.93
CA ASP A 5 -32.54 -29.35 7.21
C ASP A 5 -31.32 -28.62 7.77
N SER A 6 -30.34 -28.47 6.88
CA SER A 6 -29.07 -27.81 7.11
C SER A 6 -29.30 -26.33 6.82
N GLY A 7 -29.57 -25.55 7.86
CA GLY A 7 -29.46 -24.09 7.76
C GLY A 7 -27.99 -23.71 7.67
N ALA A 8 -27.51 -23.39 6.47
CA ALA A 8 -26.20 -22.79 6.27
C ALA A 8 -26.32 -21.59 5.32
N ASP A 9 -25.98 -20.43 5.90
CA ASP A 9 -25.21 -19.34 5.29
C ASP A 9 -25.89 -18.51 4.18
N ASP A 10 -26.69 -17.51 4.57
CA ASP A 10 -27.23 -16.46 3.67
C ASP A 10 -26.83 -15.02 4.13
N ASP A 11 -25.70 -14.87 4.82
CA ASP A 11 -25.28 -13.56 5.38
C ASP A 11 -23.92 -13.03 4.84
N ARG A 12 -23.48 -13.50 3.67
CA ARG A 12 -22.27 -12.99 2.98
C ARG A 12 -22.55 -12.16 1.72
N MET A 13 -23.73 -11.57 1.58
CA MET A 13 -24.08 -10.85 0.35
C MET A 13 -23.93 -9.33 0.52
N GLY A 14 -22.80 -8.78 0.07
CA GLY A 14 -22.60 -7.32 0.05
C GLY A 14 -23.44 -6.60 -1.03
N PRO A 15 -23.62 -5.27 -0.89
CA PRO A 15 -24.45 -4.48 -1.79
C PRO A 15 -23.94 -4.56 -3.23
N ARG A 16 -24.88 -4.58 -4.17
CA ARG A 16 -24.61 -4.62 -5.59
C ARG A 16 -24.35 -3.21 -6.10
N ASP A 17 -23.26 -3.02 -6.81
CA ASP A 17 -22.93 -1.77 -7.47
C ASP A 17 -23.81 -1.57 -8.72
N GLU A 18 -24.49 -0.44 -8.79
CA GLU A 18 -25.47 -0.16 -9.86
C GLU A 18 -24.81 0.30 -11.16
N ILE A 19 -23.55 0.74 -11.13
CA ILE A 19 -22.85 1.29 -12.29
C ILE A 19 -22.15 0.19 -13.09
N THR A 20 -21.57 -0.79 -12.41
CA THR A 20 -20.83 -1.91 -13.02
C THR A 20 -21.62 -3.23 -13.00
N GLY A 21 -22.73 -3.26 -12.27
CA GLY A 21 -23.56 -4.46 -12.08
C GLY A 21 -22.90 -5.55 -11.22
N ARG A 22 -21.68 -5.31 -10.73
CA ARG A 22 -20.88 -6.25 -9.94
C ARG A 22 -21.32 -6.22 -8.48
N ARG A 23 -21.24 -7.38 -7.84
CA ARG A 23 -21.50 -7.52 -6.41
C ARG A 23 -20.17 -7.63 -5.68
N TYR A 24 -19.95 -6.81 -4.66
CA TYR A 24 -18.74 -6.85 -3.85
C TYR A 24 -19.01 -7.70 -2.60
N GLU A 25 -18.22 -8.74 -2.39
CA GLU A 25 -18.22 -9.49 -1.13
C GLU A 25 -17.25 -8.83 -0.15
N TYR A 26 -17.71 -8.49 1.06
CA TYR A 26 -16.83 -8.06 2.15
C TYR A 26 -16.30 -9.30 2.89
N GLY A 27 -15.07 -9.71 2.56
CA GLY A 27 -14.33 -10.86 3.10
C GLY A 27 -12.86 -10.82 2.63
N PRO A 28 -11.89 -11.41 3.36
CA PRO A 28 -10.59 -10.79 3.63
C PRO A 28 -9.68 -10.73 2.39
N TRP A 29 -9.17 -9.52 2.13
CA TRP A 29 -8.14 -9.16 1.14
C TRP A 29 -8.29 -9.79 -0.25
N GLN A 30 -8.85 -9.02 -1.19
CA GLN A 30 -8.73 -9.33 -2.62
C GLN A 30 -7.25 -9.22 -3.03
N MET A 31 -6.55 -10.34 -2.97
CA MET A 31 -5.16 -10.50 -3.42
C MET A 31 -5.17 -10.87 -4.91
N VAL A 32 -4.67 -9.98 -5.77
CA VAL A 32 -4.39 -10.29 -7.18
C VAL A 32 -2.88 -10.22 -7.38
N ILE A 33 -2.22 -11.36 -7.26
CA ILE A 33 -0.83 -11.51 -7.69
C ILE A 33 -0.86 -11.66 -9.22
N GLN A 34 -0.52 -10.59 -9.95
CA GLN A 34 0.18 -10.79 -11.22
C GLN A 34 1.64 -11.02 -10.83
N ALA A 35 2.30 -12.03 -11.40
CA ALA A 35 3.52 -12.67 -10.86
C ALA A 35 4.67 -11.75 -10.40
N ASP A 36 4.66 -10.48 -10.77
CA ASP A 36 5.68 -9.46 -10.51
C ASP A 36 5.15 -8.21 -9.77
N SER A 37 3.97 -8.29 -9.12
CA SER A 37 3.37 -7.14 -8.43
C SER A 37 2.66 -7.51 -7.12
N VAL A 38 2.69 -6.59 -6.15
CA VAL A 38 1.98 -6.69 -4.86
C VAL A 38 0.90 -5.61 -4.79
N PHE A 39 -0.31 -5.97 -4.34
CA PHE A 39 -1.45 -5.07 -4.23
C PHE A 39 -2.15 -5.25 -2.88
N PHE A 40 -2.22 -4.20 -2.07
CA PHE A 40 -2.91 -4.18 -0.78
C PHE A 40 -3.98 -3.10 -0.81
N ARG A 41 -5.25 -3.48 -0.66
CA ARG A 41 -6.36 -2.54 -0.47
C ARG A 41 -6.72 -2.45 1.00
N THR A 42 -6.52 -1.30 1.62
CA THR A 42 -6.75 -1.08 3.05
C THR A 42 -7.52 0.22 3.31
N LEU A 43 -7.89 0.46 4.56
CA LEU A 43 -8.33 1.77 5.04
C LEU A 43 -7.13 2.51 5.63
N VAL A 44 -7.00 3.78 5.29
CA VAL A 44 -6.11 4.73 5.97
C VAL A 44 -6.94 5.88 6.51
N HIS A 45 -6.42 6.62 7.48
CA HIS A 45 -7.07 7.83 7.96
C HIS A 45 -6.39 9.06 7.37
N VAL A 46 -7.15 9.92 6.71
CA VAL A 46 -6.68 11.27 6.36
C VAL A 46 -7.00 12.20 7.54
N VAL A 47 -5.97 12.81 8.09
CA VAL A 47 -6.05 13.70 9.25
C VAL A 47 -6.36 15.13 8.78
N ARG A 48 -7.44 15.72 9.30
CA ARG A 48 -7.83 17.12 9.06
C ARG A 48 -8.15 17.80 10.39
N GLY A 49 -7.21 18.59 10.90
CA GLY A 49 -7.31 19.13 12.26
C GLY A 49 -7.36 17.98 13.27
N GLU A 50 -8.43 17.91 14.05
CA GLU A 50 -8.67 16.85 15.04
C GLU A 50 -9.46 15.64 14.48
N MET A 51 -9.80 15.64 13.18
CA MET A 51 -10.61 14.58 12.55
C MET A 51 -9.76 13.56 11.81
N TYR A 52 -10.14 12.28 11.93
CA TYR A 52 -9.58 11.14 11.20
C TYR A 52 -10.64 10.58 10.24
N LEU A 53 -10.50 10.88 8.96
CA LEU A 53 -11.47 10.47 7.93
C LEU A 53 -10.99 9.18 7.25
N PRO A 54 -11.74 8.06 7.33
CA PRO A 54 -11.33 6.82 6.69
C PRO A 54 -11.42 6.94 5.16
N VAL A 55 -10.38 6.49 4.47
CA VAL A 55 -10.27 6.50 3.00
C VAL A 55 -9.76 5.15 2.52
N VAL A 56 -10.49 4.52 1.60
CA VAL A 56 -10.06 3.28 0.94
C VAL A 56 -8.83 3.59 0.08
N THR A 57 -7.74 2.89 0.33
CA THR A 57 -6.44 3.17 -0.28
C THR A 57 -5.79 1.90 -0.77
N ASP A 58 -5.25 1.96 -1.99
CA ASP A 58 -4.49 0.87 -2.58
C ASP A 58 -2.99 1.17 -2.49
N LEU A 59 -2.22 0.26 -1.88
CA LEU A 59 -0.77 0.21 -1.96
C LEU A 59 -0.36 -0.77 -3.06
N ARG A 60 0.56 -0.34 -3.91
CA ARG A 60 1.04 -1.11 -5.05
C ARG A 60 2.55 -1.10 -5.13
N TYR A 61 3.11 -2.27 -5.38
CA TYR A 61 4.51 -2.46 -5.74
C TYR A 61 4.56 -3.24 -7.06
N ASP A 62 5.47 -2.85 -7.94
CA ASP A 62 5.67 -3.46 -9.25
C ASP A 62 7.16 -3.65 -9.47
N LYS A 63 7.59 -4.87 -9.82
CA LYS A 63 8.99 -5.19 -10.07
C LYS A 63 9.63 -4.29 -11.14
N SER A 64 8.85 -3.80 -12.10
CA SER A 64 9.35 -2.89 -13.16
C SER A 64 9.80 -1.53 -12.61
N ALA A 65 9.33 -1.16 -11.42
CA ALA A 65 9.74 0.02 -10.66
C ALA A 65 10.15 -0.41 -9.24
N PRO A 66 11.23 -1.18 -9.09
CA PRO A 66 11.52 -1.92 -7.87
C PRO A 66 11.90 -1.01 -6.70
N TYR A 67 12.11 0.28 -6.91
CA TYR A 67 12.35 1.26 -5.83
C TYR A 67 11.09 2.01 -5.41
N SER A 68 9.99 1.88 -6.16
CA SER A 68 8.78 2.67 -5.99
C SER A 68 7.68 1.92 -5.25
N VAL A 69 6.97 2.64 -4.39
CA VAL A 69 5.65 2.27 -3.87
C VAL A 69 4.66 3.28 -4.37
N CYS A 70 3.53 2.78 -4.87
CA CYS A 70 2.42 3.60 -5.30
C CYS A 70 1.28 3.51 -4.28
N MET A 71 0.81 4.66 -3.81
CA MET A 71 -0.36 4.80 -2.93
C MET A 71 -1.49 5.50 -3.68
N ILE A 72 -2.67 4.92 -3.70
CA ILE A 72 -3.82 5.42 -4.46
C ILE A 72 -5.01 5.60 -3.51
N PHE A 73 -5.39 6.85 -3.25
CA PHE A 73 -6.59 7.16 -2.47
C PHE A 73 -7.81 7.02 -3.38
N ASN A 74 -8.69 6.08 -3.07
CA ASN A 74 -9.94 5.89 -3.81
C ASN A 74 -10.98 6.88 -3.27
N SER A 75 -11.54 7.69 -4.16
CA SER A 75 -12.63 8.60 -3.86
C SER A 75 -13.90 8.15 -4.55
N ASP A 76 -15.03 8.29 -3.86
CA ASP A 76 -16.37 8.07 -4.40
C ASP A 76 -16.69 9.00 -5.59
N THR A 77 -15.90 10.08 -5.76
CA THR A 77 -16.03 11.03 -6.87
C THR A 77 -15.31 10.59 -8.15
N GLY A 78 -14.61 9.46 -8.13
CA GLY A 78 -13.92 8.89 -9.29
C GLY A 78 -12.53 9.46 -9.59
N MET A 79 -12.11 10.55 -8.94
CA MET A 79 -10.74 11.06 -9.01
C MET A 79 -9.89 10.44 -7.91
N ALA A 80 -9.13 9.40 -8.26
CA ALA A 80 -8.17 8.81 -7.34
C ALA A 80 -6.88 9.63 -7.30
N ALA A 81 -6.44 10.06 -6.11
CA ALA A 81 -5.14 10.71 -5.95
C ALA A 81 -4.06 9.63 -5.88
N ARG A 82 -3.11 9.65 -6.83
CA ARG A 82 -1.99 8.71 -6.90
C ARG A 82 -0.70 9.40 -6.43
N TRP A 83 0.00 8.73 -5.52
CA TRP A 83 1.30 9.10 -5.02
C TRP A 83 2.29 7.99 -5.30
N GLU A 84 3.51 8.36 -5.67
CA GLU A 84 4.60 7.42 -5.87
C GLU A 84 5.83 7.94 -5.12
N PHE A 85 6.41 7.08 -4.30
CA PHE A 85 7.56 7.42 -3.46
C PHE A 85 8.39 6.18 -3.17
N GLY A 86 9.59 6.37 -2.60
CA GLY A 86 10.53 5.27 -2.40
C GLY A 86 10.01 4.22 -1.42
N ARG A 87 10.19 2.92 -1.72
CA ARG A 87 9.90 1.85 -0.75
C ARG A 87 10.73 2.01 0.53
N GLU A 88 11.98 2.45 0.38
CA GLU A 88 12.90 2.59 1.51
C GLU A 88 12.52 3.78 2.37
N LEU A 89 11.89 4.81 1.77
CA LEU A 89 11.30 5.91 2.53
C LEU A 89 10.19 5.39 3.46
N LEU A 90 9.31 4.53 2.93
CA LEU A 90 8.25 3.92 3.74
C LEU A 90 8.84 3.03 4.84
N ARG A 91 9.87 2.24 4.52
CA ARG A 91 10.55 1.33 5.46
C ARG A 91 11.26 2.07 6.60
N SER A 92 12.05 3.09 6.29
CA SER A 92 12.76 3.90 7.30
C SER A 92 11.77 4.73 8.12
N GLY A 93 10.72 5.22 7.46
CA GLY A 93 9.62 5.95 8.08
C GLY A 93 8.85 5.20 9.15
N GLN A 94 8.95 3.87 9.21
CA GLN A 94 8.38 3.08 10.31
C GLN A 94 9.15 3.23 11.64
N ARG A 95 10.41 3.66 11.57
CA ARG A 95 11.34 3.68 12.71
C ARG A 95 11.74 5.09 13.10
N GLU A 96 11.86 5.97 12.13
CA GLU A 96 12.33 7.34 12.34
C GLU A 96 11.72 8.31 11.33
N ILE A 97 11.85 9.60 11.62
CA ILE A 97 11.45 10.65 10.69
C ILE A 97 12.31 10.57 9.43
N SER A 98 11.67 10.27 8.31
CA SER A 98 12.33 10.00 7.03
C SER A 98 11.66 10.80 5.91
N GLY A 99 12.44 11.18 4.90
CA GLY A 99 11.94 11.89 3.71
C GLY A 99 12.20 13.39 3.73
N VAL A 100 12.21 13.96 2.53
CA VAL A 100 12.46 15.37 2.26
C VAL A 100 11.61 15.79 1.06
N GLY A 101 11.15 17.03 1.05
CA GLY A 101 10.32 17.56 -0.05
C GLY A 101 8.84 17.24 0.13
N ASP A 102 8.27 16.55 -0.85
CA ASP A 102 6.82 16.37 -0.96
C ASP A 102 6.27 15.19 -0.15
N VAL A 103 7.15 14.27 0.27
CA VAL A 103 6.77 13.11 1.08
C VAL A 103 7.68 13.00 2.30
N GLN A 104 7.07 12.86 3.47
CA GLN A 104 7.74 12.58 4.72
C GLN A 104 6.96 11.50 5.46
N VAL A 105 7.68 10.54 6.05
CA VAL A 105 7.12 9.37 6.74
C VAL A 105 7.76 9.26 8.12
N TRP A 106 6.98 8.98 9.16
CA TRP A 106 7.49 8.82 10.52
C TRP A 106 6.55 7.96 11.38
N PRO A 107 7.04 7.31 12.45
CA PRO A 107 6.16 6.62 13.38
C PRO A 107 5.30 7.62 14.17
N SER A 108 4.05 7.28 14.43
CA SER A 108 3.18 8.07 15.30
C SER A 108 3.82 8.26 16.68
N SER A 109 3.71 9.47 17.23
CA SER A 109 4.20 9.75 18.59
C SER A 109 3.36 9.06 19.67
N ASN A 110 2.15 8.62 19.34
CA ASN A 110 1.35 7.78 20.21
C ASN A 110 1.75 6.31 20.03
N VAL A 111 2.61 5.82 20.93
CA VAL A 111 3.15 4.45 20.88
C VAL A 111 2.04 3.40 20.85
N ASP A 112 0.90 3.66 21.50
CA ASP A 112 -0.23 2.73 21.56
C ASP A 112 -1.01 2.65 20.23
N SER A 113 -0.84 3.62 19.33
CA SER A 113 -1.52 3.62 18.03
C SER A 113 -0.88 2.64 17.03
N GLY A 114 0.43 2.40 17.12
CA GLY A 114 1.16 1.58 16.14
C GLY A 114 1.05 2.09 14.69
N GLU A 115 0.68 3.37 14.49
CA GLU A 115 0.47 3.95 13.17
C GLU A 115 1.76 4.55 12.61
N VAL A 116 1.90 4.48 11.29
CA VAL A 116 2.88 5.21 10.51
C VAL A 116 2.18 6.43 9.92
N MET A 117 2.77 7.60 10.13
CA MET A 117 2.28 8.88 9.63
C MET A 117 2.99 9.22 8.32
N ILE A 118 2.23 9.71 7.35
CA ILE A 118 2.72 10.09 6.03
C ILE A 118 2.18 11.47 5.69
N SER A 119 3.05 12.45 5.49
CA SER A 119 2.67 13.73 4.87
C SER A 119 2.91 13.69 3.37
N LEU A 120 1.95 14.20 2.62
CA LEU A 120 1.95 14.27 1.16
C LEU A 120 1.63 15.71 0.76
N ARG A 121 2.56 16.40 0.10
CA ARG A 121 2.46 17.80 -0.27
C ARG A 121 2.36 17.96 -1.78
N SER A 122 1.34 18.66 -2.25
CA SER A 122 1.18 19.04 -3.66
C SER A 122 0.96 20.55 -3.75
N GLY A 123 2.04 21.28 -4.06
CA GLY A 123 2.02 22.74 -4.03
C GLY A 123 1.62 23.29 -2.65
N PRO A 124 0.56 24.13 -2.54
CA PRO A 124 0.08 24.65 -1.26
C PRO A 124 -0.70 23.62 -0.44
N GLU A 125 -1.12 22.51 -1.04
CA GLU A 125 -1.94 21.50 -0.38
C GLU A 125 -1.07 20.47 0.34
N MET A 126 -1.54 20.02 1.49
CA MET A 126 -0.94 18.95 2.27
C MET A 126 -2.03 18.00 2.76
N ALA A 127 -1.78 16.71 2.61
CA ALA A 127 -2.53 15.66 3.29
C ALA A 127 -1.63 15.01 4.35
N LEU A 128 -2.18 14.80 5.53
CA LEU A 128 -1.57 13.95 6.56
C LEU A 128 -2.36 12.65 6.61
N VAL A 129 -1.67 11.53 6.58
CA VAL A 129 -2.25 10.20 6.49
C VAL A 129 -1.70 9.36 7.62
N ALA A 130 -2.57 8.62 8.30
CA ALA A 130 -2.20 7.58 9.26
C ALA A 130 -2.57 6.22 8.67
N ILE A 131 -1.62 5.31 8.67
CA ILE A 131 -1.79 3.92 8.24
C ILE A 131 -1.26 3.00 9.34
N ALA A 132 -1.94 1.88 9.61
CA ALA A 132 -1.48 0.90 10.58
C ALA A 132 -0.11 0.34 10.17
N GLY A 133 0.86 0.35 11.09
CA GLY A 133 2.22 -0.12 10.82
C GLY A 133 2.26 -1.59 10.38
N GLU A 134 1.40 -2.44 10.95
CA GLU A 134 1.27 -3.85 10.56
C GLU A 134 0.92 -4.04 9.07
N ILE A 135 0.17 -3.10 8.48
CA ILE A 135 -0.16 -3.12 7.05
C ILE A 135 1.05 -2.72 6.22
N VAL A 136 1.83 -1.73 6.70
CA VAL A 136 3.06 -1.31 6.05
C VAL A 136 4.10 -2.43 6.06
N ASP A 137 4.31 -3.07 7.21
CA ASP A 137 5.21 -4.21 7.37
C ASP A 137 4.80 -5.36 6.44
N ALA A 138 3.54 -5.80 6.51
CA ALA A 138 3.05 -6.88 5.66
C ALA A 138 3.19 -6.56 4.16
N PHE A 139 2.94 -5.31 3.75
CA PHE A 139 3.11 -4.90 2.37
C PHE A 139 4.59 -4.92 1.94
N LEU A 140 5.50 -4.41 2.77
CA LEU A 140 6.93 -4.38 2.47
C LEU A 140 7.56 -5.77 2.47
N ASP A 141 7.14 -6.66 3.35
CA ASP A 141 7.59 -8.07 3.36
C ASP A 141 7.19 -8.78 2.06
N GLN A 142 5.96 -8.54 1.58
CA GLN A 142 5.52 -9.08 0.30
C GLN A 142 6.29 -8.46 -0.88
N ALA A 143 6.56 -7.15 -0.85
CA ALA A 143 7.38 -6.50 -1.88
C ALA A 143 8.80 -7.09 -1.91
N ALA A 144 9.39 -7.34 -0.73
CA ALA A 144 10.70 -7.97 -0.59
C ALA A 144 10.72 -9.42 -1.10
N SER A 145 9.58 -10.12 -1.10
CA SER A 145 9.48 -11.45 -1.71
C SER A 145 9.48 -11.43 -3.25
N VAL A 146 9.13 -10.30 -3.87
CA VAL A 146 9.17 -10.10 -5.32
C VAL A 146 10.55 -9.60 -5.78
N VAL A 147 11.12 -8.63 -5.05
CA VAL A 147 12.51 -8.19 -5.23
C VAL A 147 13.08 -7.93 -3.84
N ALA A 148 14.09 -8.70 -3.45
CA ALA A 148 14.74 -8.53 -2.15
C ALA A 148 15.39 -7.15 -2.05
N VAL A 149 15.47 -6.65 -0.82
CA VAL A 149 16.20 -5.39 -0.56
C VAL A 149 17.67 -5.57 -0.92
N GLY A 150 18.20 -4.69 -1.76
CA GLY A 150 19.56 -4.73 -2.28
C GLY A 150 19.71 -5.44 -3.64
N GLU A 151 18.72 -6.22 -4.09
CA GLU A 151 18.76 -6.93 -5.39
C GLU A 151 18.06 -6.15 -6.51
N GLU A 152 17.78 -4.87 -6.29
CA GLU A 152 16.95 -4.10 -7.22
C GLU A 152 17.71 -3.63 -8.45
N ALA A 153 19.03 -3.50 -8.32
CA ALA A 153 19.93 -3.23 -9.43
C ALA A 153 19.94 -4.39 -10.43
N ASP A 154 19.79 -5.63 -9.95
CA ASP A 154 19.77 -6.84 -10.77
C ASP A 154 18.54 -6.90 -11.67
N VAL A 155 17.41 -6.33 -11.23
CA VAL A 155 16.19 -6.23 -12.06
C VAL A 155 16.46 -5.44 -13.36
N PHE A 156 17.36 -4.47 -13.31
CA PHE A 156 17.75 -3.67 -14.47
C PHE A 156 19.04 -4.16 -15.15
N GLY A 157 19.65 -5.25 -14.66
CA GLY A 157 20.96 -5.72 -15.11
C GLY A 157 22.08 -4.69 -14.88
N ILE A 158 21.91 -3.80 -13.90
CA ILE A 158 22.86 -2.70 -13.65
C ILE A 158 24.20 -3.24 -13.18
N GLU A 159 24.22 -4.26 -12.31
CA GLU A 159 25.48 -4.87 -11.85
C GLU A 159 26.28 -5.48 -13.01
N GLU A 160 25.62 -6.23 -13.89
CA GLU A 160 26.28 -6.79 -15.07
C GLU A 160 26.79 -5.70 -16.03
N ALA A 161 26.01 -4.62 -16.22
CA ALA A 161 26.45 -3.47 -17.00
C ALA A 161 27.63 -2.72 -16.35
N LEU A 162 27.66 -2.61 -15.02
CA LEU A 162 28.75 -1.99 -14.27
C LEU A 162 30.02 -2.84 -14.32
N SER A 163 29.93 -4.16 -14.14
CA SER A 163 31.09 -5.06 -14.29
C SER A 163 31.69 -4.97 -15.70
N GLN A 164 30.85 -4.90 -16.73
CA GLN A 164 31.30 -4.68 -18.11
C GLN A 164 32.00 -3.33 -18.30
N LEU A 165 31.51 -2.27 -17.65
CA LEU A 165 32.09 -0.93 -17.75
C LEU A 165 33.40 -0.79 -16.95
N LEU A 166 33.51 -1.47 -15.81
CA LEU A 166 34.72 -1.49 -14.96
C LEU A 166 35.78 -2.48 -15.46
N GLY A 167 35.44 -3.34 -16.43
CA GLY A 167 36.36 -4.33 -17.01
C GLY A 167 36.64 -5.50 -16.06
N GLU A 168 35.78 -5.71 -15.07
CA GLU A 168 35.87 -6.80 -14.12
C GLU A 168 35.22 -8.04 -14.75
N LYS A 169 35.99 -9.13 -14.88
CA LYS A 169 35.53 -10.40 -15.43
C LYS A 169 35.82 -11.55 -14.47
#